data_AF-A0A7C3NHL3-F1
#
_entry.id   AF-A0A7C3NHL3-F1
#
_cell.length_a   1.000
_cell.length_b   1.000
_cell.length_c   1.000
_cell.angle_alpha   90.00
_cell.angle_beta   90.00
_cell.angle_gamma   90.00
#
_symmetry.space_group_name_H-M   'P 1'
#
loop_
_entity.id
_entity.type
_entity.pdbx_description
1 polymer ?
#
loop_
_entity_poly.entity_id
_entity_poly.type
_entity_poly.pdbx_seq_one_letter_code
_entity_poly.pdbx_strand_id
1 'polypeptide(L)'
;MKKRPIRVQTVIVIRDGRSAHFVILLEGPKRHSAKQQKLEQKNDFTEFSRIRCPLCRWRPKPSHRWFCAPCDFPEFFQHGCGAYWNTFTTRGRCPDCGHQWRWTACLSCAGWSLHEHWYVRH
;
A
#
# COMPACT_ATOMS: atom_id res chain seq x y z
N MET A 1 11.32 -3.76 -32.03
CA MET A 1 11.89 -2.57 -31.33
C MET A 1 10.78 -1.83 -30.60
N LYS A 2 10.76 -1.85 -29.26
CA LYS A 2 9.79 -1.08 -28.44
C LYS A 2 10.48 0.20 -27.98
N LYS A 3 10.23 1.33 -28.67
CA LYS A 3 10.71 2.65 -28.27
C LYS A 3 10.00 3.02 -26.95
N ARG A 4 10.75 3.16 -25.86
CA ARG A 4 10.21 3.57 -24.55
C ARG A 4 10.11 5.10 -24.52
N PRO A 5 9.06 5.68 -23.92
CA PRO A 5 8.92 7.13 -23.85
C PRO A 5 9.94 7.70 -22.87
N ILE A 6 10.70 8.69 -23.33
CA ILE A 6 11.62 9.49 -22.51
C ILE A 6 10.75 10.51 -21.76
N ARG A 7 10.64 10.39 -20.44
CA ARG A 7 9.96 11.39 -19.62
C ARG A 7 11.01 12.34 -19.05
N VAL A 8 11.03 13.56 -19.57
CA VAL A 8 11.91 14.65 -19.12
C VAL A 8 11.23 15.33 -17.94
N GLN A 9 11.89 15.43 -16.79
CA GLN A 9 11.44 16.35 -15.75
C GLN A 9 12.62 17.07 -15.12
N THR A 10 12.51 18.40 -15.21
CA THR A 10 13.31 19.45 -14.56
C THR A 10 14.68 19.75 -15.18
N VAL A 11 14.73 20.87 -15.92
CA VAL A 11 15.95 21.59 -16.26
C VAL A 11 16.25 22.54 -15.10
N ILE A 12 17.34 22.31 -14.37
CA ILE A 12 17.85 23.30 -13.41
C ILE A 12 18.80 24.23 -14.17
N VAL A 13 18.39 25.48 -14.36
CA VAL A 13 19.24 26.52 -14.96
C VAL A 13 20.05 27.17 -13.84
N ILE A 14 21.34 26.87 -13.75
CA ILE A 14 22.24 27.63 -12.88
C ILE A 14 22.78 28.81 -13.70
N ARG A 15 22.36 30.03 -13.36
CA ARG A 15 22.93 31.27 -13.90
C ARG A 15 24.24 31.55 -13.18
N ASP A 16 25.34 31.12 -13.78
CA ASP A 16 26.64 31.72 -13.49
C ASP A 16 27.31 32.12 -14.82
N GLY A 17 27.85 33.32 -14.85
CA GLY A 17 27.87 34.19 -16.02
C GLY A 17 28.83 33.84 -17.17
N ARG A 18 29.21 32.57 -17.42
CA ARG A 18 30.06 32.25 -18.59
C ARG A 18 30.16 30.81 -19.12
N SER A 19 29.48 29.81 -18.57
CA SER A 19 29.35 28.49 -19.23
C SER A 19 28.34 27.60 -18.52
N ALA A 20 27.38 27.05 -19.28
CA ALA A 20 26.45 26.04 -18.78
C ALA A 20 27.11 24.66 -18.82
N HIS A 21 27.60 24.18 -17.67
CA HIS A 21 27.99 22.78 -17.52
C HIS A 21 26.75 21.93 -17.25
N PHE A 22 26.32 21.13 -18.24
CA PHE A 22 25.26 20.15 -18.07
C PHE A 22 25.84 18.89 -17.42
N VAL A 23 25.73 18.79 -16.09
CA VAL A 23 26.07 17.54 -15.38
C VAL A 23 24.82 16.66 -15.35
N ILE A 24 24.78 15.65 -16.21
CA ILE A 24 23.72 14.63 -16.20
C ILE A 24 24.12 13.55 -15.20
N LEU A 25 23.60 13.62 -13.97
CA LEU A 25 23.69 12.51 -13.02
C LEU A 25 22.72 11.40 -13.47
N LEU A 26 23.26 10.40 -14.16
CA LEU A 26 22.53 9.18 -14.52
C LEU A 26 22.51 8.23 -13.32
N GLU A 27 21.68 8.50 -12.32
CA GLU A 27 21.38 7.48 -11.30
C GLU A 27 20.50 6.40 -11.94
N GLY A 28 21.13 5.27 -12.28
CA GLY A 28 20.44 4.12 -12.86
C GLY A 28 19.40 3.52 -11.91
N PRO A 29 18.40 2.79 -12.43
CA PRO A 29 17.42 2.10 -11.60
C PRO A 29 18.16 1.14 -10.65
N LYS A 30 17.97 1.32 -9.34
CA LYS A 30 18.48 0.41 -8.30
C LYS A 30 18.02 -1.00 -8.65
N ARG A 31 18.93 -1.82 -9.17
CA ARG A 31 18.67 -3.24 -9.45
C ARG A 31 18.56 -3.93 -8.10
N HIS A 32 17.36 -4.08 -7.56
CA HIS A 32 17.15 -4.96 -6.41
C HIS A 32 17.60 -6.37 -6.83
N SER A 33 18.61 -6.89 -6.15
CA SER A 33 19.11 -8.25 -6.38
C SER A 33 17.97 -9.25 -6.16
N ALA A 34 17.92 -10.33 -6.96
CA ALA A 34 16.94 -11.41 -6.78
C ALA A 34 16.93 -11.95 -5.33
N LYS A 35 18.05 -11.83 -4.61
CA LYS A 35 18.19 -12.18 -3.20
C LYS A 35 17.42 -11.24 -2.26
N GLN A 36 17.39 -9.93 -2.57
CA GLN A 36 16.65 -8.91 -1.81
C GLN A 36 15.14 -9.04 -2.06
N GLN A 37 14.74 -9.21 -3.32
CA GLN A 37 13.34 -9.46 -3.68
C GLN A 37 12.78 -10.71 -2.98
N LYS A 38 13.58 -11.78 -2.89
CA LYS A 38 13.18 -13.02 -2.22
C LYS A 38 13.02 -12.86 -0.70
N LEU A 39 13.79 -11.96 -0.06
CA LEU A 39 13.71 -11.69 1.38
C LEU A 39 12.50 -10.82 1.73
N GLU A 40 12.24 -9.78 0.93
CA GLU A 40 11.06 -8.91 1.08
C GLU A 40 9.77 -9.71 0.90
N GLN A 41 9.70 -10.56 -0.13
CA GLN A 41 8.57 -11.47 -0.34
C GLN A 41 8.37 -12.46 0.81
N LYS A 42 9.47 -12.93 1.43
CA LYS A 42 9.41 -13.85 2.57
C LYS A 42 8.86 -13.17 3.83
N ASN A 43 9.27 -11.93 4.11
CA ASN A 43 8.77 -11.17 5.27
C ASN A 43 7.30 -10.74 5.10
N ASP A 44 6.92 -10.35 3.89
CA ASP A 44 5.54 -9.99 3.57
C ASP A 44 4.58 -11.18 3.73
N PHE A 45 5.04 -12.39 3.37
CA PHE A 45 4.30 -13.60 3.66
C PHE A 45 4.15 -13.88 5.16
N THR A 46 5.16 -13.58 5.99
CA THR A 46 5.08 -13.86 7.43
C THR A 46 4.06 -12.98 8.15
N GLU A 47 3.97 -11.69 7.84
CA GLU A 47 3.04 -10.78 8.51
C GLU A 47 1.58 -11.10 8.20
N PHE A 48 1.27 -11.42 6.94
CA PHE A 48 -0.08 -11.75 6.50
C PHE A 48 -0.48 -13.21 6.79
N SER A 49 0.47 -14.09 7.11
CA SER A 49 0.19 -15.52 7.35
C SER A 49 -0.81 -15.78 8.49
N ARG A 50 -0.85 -14.86 9.46
CA ARG A 50 -1.68 -14.92 10.68
C ARG A 50 -3.01 -14.17 10.55
N ILE A 51 -3.33 -13.71 9.35
CA ILE A 51 -4.53 -12.92 9.08
C ILE A 51 -5.46 -13.75 8.21
N ARG A 52 -6.70 -13.94 8.65
CA ARG A 52 -7.73 -14.64 7.87
C ARG A 52 -9.11 -14.12 8.20
N CYS A 53 -10.00 -14.08 7.21
CA CYS A 53 -11.39 -13.74 7.43
C CYS A 53 -12.00 -14.74 8.44
N PRO A 54 -12.61 -14.27 9.53
CA PRO A 54 -13.21 -15.16 10.53
C PRO A 54 -14.43 -15.92 9.99
N LEU A 55 -15.06 -15.42 8.92
CA LEU A 55 -16.26 -16.02 8.33
C LEU A 55 -15.94 -17.13 7.32
N CYS A 56 -15.02 -16.88 6.39
CA CYS A 56 -14.73 -17.80 5.28
C CYS A 56 -13.28 -18.32 5.23
N ARG A 57 -12.43 -17.89 6.17
CA ARG A 57 -10.99 -18.23 6.26
C ARG A 57 -10.12 -17.72 5.11
N TRP A 58 -10.65 -16.88 4.23
CA TRP A 58 -9.87 -16.24 3.17
C TRP A 58 -8.70 -15.42 3.73
N ARG A 59 -7.55 -15.50 3.08
CA ARG A 59 -6.32 -14.81 3.50
C ARG A 59 -6.06 -13.57 2.64
N PRO A 60 -5.93 -12.38 3.25
CA PRO A 60 -5.55 -11.19 2.52
C PRO A 60 -4.10 -11.32 2.03
N LYS A 61 -3.85 -10.80 0.83
CA LYS A 61 -2.52 -10.63 0.27
C LYS A 61 -2.07 -9.19 0.51
N PRO A 62 -0.76 -8.94 0.53
CA PRO A 62 -0.19 -7.61 0.65
C PRO A 62 -0.70 -6.61 -0.39
N SER A 63 -1.03 -7.08 -1.60
CA SER A 63 -1.57 -6.29 -2.71
C SER A 63 -3.06 -5.96 -2.58
N HIS A 64 -3.81 -6.60 -1.67
CA HIS A 64 -5.24 -6.29 -1.49
C HIS A 64 -5.42 -4.93 -0.82
N ARG A 65 -6.55 -4.29 -1.12
CA ARG A 65 -6.80 -2.90 -0.76
C ARG A 65 -8.25 -2.71 -0.37
N TRP A 66 -8.44 -1.85 0.61
CA TRP A 66 -9.69 -1.34 1.12
C TRP A 66 -9.72 0.16 0.91
N PHE A 67 -10.90 0.73 0.98
CA PHE A 67 -11.15 2.14 0.75
C PHE A 67 -11.74 2.79 2.00
N CYS A 68 -11.26 3.98 2.36
CA CYS A 68 -11.78 4.76 3.47
C CYS A 68 -13.03 5.48 2.97
N ALA A 69 -14.15 4.76 2.89
CA ALA A 69 -15.43 5.30 2.43
C ALA A 69 -16.31 5.71 3.60
N PRO A 70 -17.26 6.65 3.36
CA PRO A 70 -18.45 6.74 4.18
C PRO A 70 -19.14 5.37 4.26
N CYS A 71 -19.55 4.96 5.46
CA CYS A 71 -20.17 3.68 5.73
C CYS A 71 -21.21 3.86 6.83
N ASP A 72 -22.43 3.41 6.58
CA ASP A 72 -23.47 3.29 7.60
C ASP A 72 -23.18 2.07 8.50
N PHE A 73 -24.16 1.21 8.77
CA PHE A 73 -23.92 -0.01 9.53
C PHE A 73 -22.85 -0.90 8.87
N PRO A 74 -21.89 -1.49 9.62
CA PRO A 74 -21.77 -1.52 11.09
C PRO A 74 -20.83 -0.47 11.72
N GLU A 75 -20.17 0.36 10.92
CA GLU A 75 -19.14 1.30 11.40
C GLU A 75 -19.71 2.70 11.73
N PHE A 76 -20.77 3.12 11.01
CA PHE A 76 -21.43 4.43 11.09
C PHE A 76 -20.44 5.60 10.95
N PHE A 77 -19.51 5.48 10.01
CA PHE A 77 -18.49 6.48 9.74
C PHE A 77 -18.81 7.26 8.47
N GLN A 78 -19.22 8.52 8.60
CA GLN A 78 -19.64 9.36 7.46
C GLN A 78 -18.51 10.16 6.79
N HIS A 79 -17.34 10.25 7.42
CA HIS A 79 -16.24 11.13 7.00
C HIS A 79 -15.11 10.40 6.27
N GLY A 80 -15.45 9.40 5.43
CA GLY A 80 -14.48 8.68 4.62
C GLY A 80 -13.62 9.61 3.77
N CYS A 81 -12.28 9.48 3.87
CA CYS A 81 -11.33 10.35 3.18
C CYS A 81 -10.89 9.83 1.80
N GLY A 82 -11.30 8.63 1.43
CA GLY A 82 -10.97 8.00 0.16
C GLY A 82 -9.57 7.41 0.04
N ALA A 83 -8.86 7.23 1.16
CA ALA A 83 -7.59 6.51 1.16
C ALA A 83 -7.77 5.09 0.62
N TYR A 84 -6.77 4.59 -0.12
CA TYR A 84 -6.77 3.23 -0.68
C TYR A 84 -5.53 2.47 -0.19
N TRP A 85 -5.71 1.56 0.77
CA TRP A 85 -4.59 0.89 1.46
C TRP A 85 -4.96 -0.52 1.90
N ASN A 86 -3.96 -1.28 2.33
CA ASN A 86 -4.21 -2.57 2.96
C ASN A 86 -4.50 -2.35 4.45
N THR A 87 -5.73 -2.59 4.88
CA THR A 87 -6.15 -2.33 6.27
C THR A 87 -5.26 -3.01 7.30
N PHE A 88 -4.67 -4.16 6.97
CA PHE A 88 -3.83 -4.92 7.89
C PHE A 88 -2.43 -4.35 8.10
N THR A 89 -1.91 -3.51 7.19
CA THR A 89 -0.59 -2.88 7.38
C THR A 89 -0.58 -1.83 8.50
N THR A 90 -1.76 -1.32 8.85
CA THR A 90 -1.94 -0.28 9.88
C THR A 90 -2.90 -0.72 10.99
N ARG A 91 -3.23 -2.01 11.06
CA ARG A 91 -4.22 -2.58 11.99
C ARG A 91 -5.56 -1.83 11.99
N GLY A 92 -6.06 -1.48 10.81
CA GLY A 92 -7.35 -0.81 10.65
C GLY A 92 -7.28 0.72 10.72
N ARG A 93 -6.11 1.31 10.99
CA ARG A 93 -5.99 2.77 11.02
C ARG A 93 -5.82 3.34 9.61
N CYS A 94 -6.70 4.23 9.19
CA CYS A 94 -6.55 4.93 7.93
C CYS A 94 -5.27 5.80 7.96
N PRO A 95 -4.35 5.70 6.97
CA PRO A 95 -3.13 6.48 6.97
C PRO A 95 -3.36 7.98 6.79
N ASP A 96 -4.43 8.36 6.08
CA ASP A 96 -4.69 9.77 5.73
C ASP A 96 -5.49 10.50 6.81
N CYS A 97 -6.71 10.03 7.13
CA CYS A 97 -7.56 10.68 8.15
C CYS A 97 -7.36 10.14 9.57
N GLY A 98 -6.58 9.08 9.76
CA GLY A 98 -6.33 8.49 11.07
C GLY A 98 -7.48 7.68 11.69
N HIS A 99 -8.63 7.55 11.01
CA HIS A 99 -9.80 6.78 11.50
C HIS A 99 -9.41 5.34 11.82
N GLN A 100 -9.82 4.85 12.99
CA GLN A 100 -9.58 3.47 13.41
C GLN A 100 -10.79 2.62 13.05
N TRP A 101 -10.69 1.89 11.94
CA TRP A 101 -11.74 0.97 11.50
C TRP A 101 -11.88 -0.17 12.51
N ARG A 102 -13.09 -0.33 13.06
CA ARG A 102 -13.44 -1.43 13.96
C ARG A 102 -13.91 -2.66 13.19
N TRP A 103 -14.54 -2.43 12.04
CA TRP A 103 -15.01 -3.49 11.16
C TRP A 103 -14.21 -3.54 9.86
N THR A 104 -14.14 -4.72 9.26
CA THR A 104 -13.49 -4.93 7.97
C THR A 104 -14.30 -5.88 7.11
N ALA A 105 -14.64 -5.42 5.91
CA ALA A 105 -15.31 -6.22 4.89
C ALA A 105 -14.35 -7.22 4.27
N CYS A 106 -14.79 -8.46 4.07
CA CYS A 106 -14.01 -9.45 3.35
C CYS A 106 -14.13 -9.26 1.84
N LEU A 107 -12.99 -9.18 1.13
CA LEU A 107 -12.98 -9.07 -0.33
C LEU A 107 -13.38 -10.37 -1.06
N SER A 108 -13.51 -11.49 -0.34
CA SER A 108 -13.90 -12.78 -0.91
C SER A 108 -15.36 -13.16 -0.63
N CYS A 109 -15.85 -13.00 0.61
CA CYS A 109 -17.23 -13.35 0.95
C CYS A 109 -18.15 -12.14 1.16
N ALA A 110 -17.63 -10.91 1.01
CA ALA A 110 -18.33 -9.65 1.28
C ALA A 110 -18.84 -9.46 2.72
N GLY A 111 -18.69 -10.45 3.61
CA GLY A 111 -19.11 -10.35 5.00
C GLY A 111 -18.23 -9.38 5.81
N TRP A 112 -18.87 -8.68 6.75
CA TRP A 112 -18.20 -7.80 7.70
C TRP A 112 -17.89 -8.55 8.99
N SER A 113 -16.72 -8.27 9.56
CA SER A 113 -16.33 -8.80 10.87
C SER A 113 -15.43 -7.79 11.59
N LEU A 114 -15.38 -7.89 12.92
CA LEU A 114 -14.47 -7.06 13.72
C LEU A 114 -13.05 -7.25 13.24
N HIS A 115 -12.33 -6.14 13.02
CA HIS A 115 -10.97 -6.15 12.52
C HIS A 115 -10.04 -6.99 13.40
N GLU A 116 -10.23 -6.97 14.72
CA GLU A 116 -9.53 -7.82 15.68
C GLU A 116 -9.67 -9.32 15.35
N HIS A 117 -10.86 -9.78 14.95
CA HIS A 117 -11.13 -11.20 14.74
C HIS A 117 -10.42 -11.77 13.50
N TRP A 118 -9.84 -10.91 12.66
CA TRP A 118 -9.01 -11.36 11.54
C TRP A 118 -7.66 -11.91 11.98
N TYR A 119 -7.18 -11.54 13.17
CA TYR A 119 -5.88 -11.96 13.69
C TYR A 119 -6.02 -13.27 14.46
N VAL A 120 -5.38 -14.33 13.96
CA VAL A 120 -5.34 -15.63 14.63
C VAL A 120 -4.42 -15.53 15.84
N ARG A 121 -4.97 -15.73 17.05
CA ARG A 121 -4.19 -15.88 18.29
C ARG A 121 -3.47 -17.23 18.29
N HIS A 122 -2.31 -17.28 18.95
CA HIS A 122 -1.58 -18.52 19.23
C HIS A 122 -2.18 -19.23 20.43
#